data_AF-A0A0G2FUE0-F1
#
_entry.id   AF-A0A0G2FUE0-F1
#
_cell.length_a   1.000
_cell.length_b   1.000
_cell.length_c   1.000
_cell.angle_alpha   90.00
_cell.angle_beta   90.00
_cell.angle_gamma   90.00
#
_symmetry.space_group_name_H-M   'P 1'
#
loop_
_entity.id
_entity.type
_entity.pdbx_description
1 polymer ?
#
loop_
_entity_poly.entity_id
_entity_poly.type
_entity_poly.pdbx_seq_one_letter_code
_entity_poly.pdbx_strand_id
1 'polypeptide(L)'
;MLGGFIQFRYIEKKNEYGDRMGKVKPYIIDLESANGTKVNGDPAPAKRYFELMDKDVIKFEFRDNPMAAIHVEKTSSFSWALEPFNLIDTVGPTERPFSNKIGVFYAHFMCVIHNMINRGFNAAYNQAKAIQSGTKSADDFLVFNQFLYEFISNHHEVEDNVFFPDLEAANKSPGLMSENTEQHKLFHDGLEEFGKYVNETSKDHYDSNKLLRIMDSFREPMVQHLRDELTTFLDLRDENNDALMDVFRKSHKTAIAHMDKFR
;
A
#
# COMPACT_ATOMS: atom_id res chain seq x y z
N MET A 1 13.16 -0.50 -4.04
CA MET A 1 12.75 -0.83 -5.42
C MET A 1 11.32 -0.35 -5.55
N LEU A 2 11.04 0.59 -6.44
CA LEU A 2 9.72 1.17 -6.57
C LEU A 2 8.89 0.19 -7.41
N GLY A 3 8.10 -0.67 -6.77
CA GLY A 3 7.20 -1.60 -7.46
C GLY A 3 6.24 -0.85 -8.39
N GLY A 4 5.63 -1.57 -9.35
CA GLY A 4 4.54 -0.98 -10.10
C GLY A 4 3.38 -0.61 -9.19
N PHE A 5 2.68 0.46 -9.52
CA PHE A 5 1.53 0.91 -8.76
C PHE A 5 0.34 1.25 -9.66
N ILE A 6 -0.85 0.99 -9.14
CA ILE A 6 -2.10 1.40 -9.78
C ILE A 6 -2.39 2.84 -9.35
N GLN A 7 -2.60 3.70 -10.33
CA GLN A 7 -3.07 5.07 -10.15
C GLN A 7 -4.38 5.26 -10.88
N PHE A 8 -5.41 5.71 -10.17
CA PHE A 8 -6.65 6.17 -10.77
C PHE A 8 -6.52 7.64 -11.17
N ARG A 9 -6.77 7.95 -12.45
CA ARG A 9 -6.68 9.30 -12.99
C ARG A 9 -8.03 9.75 -13.53
N TYR A 10 -8.51 10.91 -13.10
CA TYR A 10 -9.60 11.60 -13.77
C TYR A 10 -9.09 12.16 -15.11
N ILE A 11 -9.73 11.74 -16.20
CA ILE A 11 -9.43 12.21 -17.55
C ILE A 11 -10.66 12.93 -18.08
N GLU A 12 -10.48 14.19 -18.47
CA GLU A 12 -11.49 14.99 -19.14
C GLU A 12 -11.28 14.93 -20.66
N LYS A 13 -12.31 14.52 -21.40
CA LYS A 13 -12.33 14.59 -22.86
C LYS A 13 -13.48 15.48 -23.30
N LYS A 14 -13.28 16.24 -24.37
CA LYS A 14 -14.39 16.92 -25.05
C LYS A 14 -15.03 15.97 -26.06
N ASN A 15 -16.36 15.84 -26.01
CA ASN A 15 -17.11 15.14 -27.05
C ASN A 15 -17.19 16.00 -28.33
N GLU A 16 -17.79 15.46 -29.39
CA GLU A 16 -18.00 16.14 -30.68
C GLU A 16 -18.89 17.39 -30.60
N TYR A 17 -19.63 17.56 -29.49
CA TYR A 17 -20.50 18.72 -29.21
C TYR A 17 -19.84 19.77 -28.32
N GLY A 18 -18.59 19.53 -27.87
CA GLY A 18 -17.84 20.44 -27.00
C GLY A 18 -18.07 20.24 -25.50
N ASP A 19 -18.94 19.30 -25.10
CA ASP A 19 -19.17 18.97 -23.69
C ASP A 19 -17.97 18.25 -23.10
N ARG A 20 -17.67 18.58 -21.84
CA ARG A 20 -16.59 17.95 -21.07
C ARG A 20 -17.11 16.70 -20.38
N MET A 21 -16.63 15.55 -20.83
CA MET A 21 -16.90 14.25 -20.21
C MET A 21 -15.69 13.81 -19.40
N GLY A 22 -15.87 13.73 -18.08
CA GLY A 22 -14.88 13.23 -17.14
C GLY A 22 -15.05 11.74 -16.86
N LYS A 23 -13.97 10.97 -16.89
CA LYS A 23 -13.96 9.58 -16.42
C LYS A 23 -12.71 9.29 -15.60
N VAL A 24 -12.87 8.64 -14.45
CA VAL A 24 -11.75 8.05 -13.71
C VAL A 24 -11.35 6.74 -14.38
N LYS A 25 -10.05 6.59 -14.65
CA LYS A 25 -9.48 5.41 -15.29
C LYS A 25 -8.31 4.88 -14.46
N PRO A 26 -8.23 3.57 -14.20
CA PRO A 26 -7.07 2.95 -13.59
C PRO A 26 -5.91 2.92 -14.58
N TYR A 27 -4.71 3.23 -14.10
CA TYR A 27 -3.46 3.10 -14.84
C TYR A 27 -2.47 2.33 -13.98
N ILE A 28 -1.71 1.40 -14.56
CA ILE A 28 -0.49 0.89 -13.94
C ILE A 28 0.69 1.71 -14.43
N ILE A 29 1.65 1.99 -13.56
CA ILE A 29 2.95 2.52 -13.96
C ILE A 29 4.02 1.74 -13.22
N ASP A 30 4.98 1.23 -13.98
CA ASP A 30 6.16 0.58 -13.44
C ASP A 30 7.24 1.64 -13.18
N LEU A 31 7.62 1.87 -11.92
CA LEU A 31 8.66 2.83 -11.54
C LEU A 31 10.07 2.22 -11.61
N GLU A 32 10.38 1.55 -12.71
CA GLU A 32 11.63 0.79 -12.85
C GLU A 32 11.76 -0.27 -11.76
N SER A 33 10.70 -1.07 -11.60
CA SER A 33 10.79 -2.22 -10.72
C SER A 33 11.82 -3.20 -11.30
N ALA A 34 12.65 -3.81 -10.45
CA ALA A 34 13.80 -4.57 -10.94
C ALA A 34 13.43 -5.83 -11.74
N ASN A 35 12.18 -6.31 -11.61
CA ASN A 35 11.66 -7.45 -12.38
C ASN A 35 10.51 -7.06 -13.32
N GLY A 36 10.14 -5.78 -13.36
CA GLY A 36 9.02 -5.29 -14.13
C GLY A 36 7.65 -5.67 -13.54
N THR A 37 6.66 -4.89 -13.90
CA THR A 37 5.23 -5.20 -13.71
C THR A 37 4.71 -5.84 -14.99
N LYS A 38 3.84 -6.85 -14.89
CA LYS A 38 3.18 -7.45 -16.06
C LYS A 38 1.68 -7.22 -16.01
N VAL A 39 1.07 -6.97 -17.17
CA VAL A 39 -0.38 -6.93 -17.37
C VAL A 39 -0.73 -8.00 -18.39
N ASN A 40 -1.62 -8.92 -18.04
CA ASN A 40 -2.01 -10.08 -18.85
C ASN A 40 -0.82 -10.95 -19.33
N GLY A 41 0.27 -10.95 -18.57
CA GLY A 41 1.50 -11.68 -18.89
C GLY A 41 2.55 -10.86 -19.65
N ASP A 42 2.18 -9.70 -20.21
CA ASP A 42 3.09 -8.83 -20.96
C ASP A 42 3.71 -7.75 -20.07
N PRO A 43 4.98 -7.36 -20.26
CA PRO A 43 5.61 -6.29 -19.49
C PRO A 43 4.89 -4.94 -19.66
N ALA A 44 4.52 -4.33 -18.53
CA ALA A 44 4.03 -2.97 -18.48
C ALA A 44 5.16 -1.99 -18.84
N PRO A 45 4.86 -0.93 -19.61
CA PRO A 45 5.84 0.10 -19.94
C PRO A 45 6.46 0.78 -18.69
N ALA A 46 7.79 0.72 -18.55
CA ALA A 46 8.51 1.43 -17.50
C ALA A 46 8.33 2.96 -17.64
N LYS A 47 8.15 3.65 -16.50
CA LYS A 47 7.93 5.10 -16.37
C LYS A 47 6.75 5.66 -17.20
N ARG A 48 5.82 4.82 -17.64
CA ARG A 48 4.65 5.27 -18.41
C ARG A 48 3.38 4.72 -17.80
N TYR A 49 2.37 5.56 -17.84
CA TYR A 49 1.01 5.16 -17.49
C TYR A 49 0.45 4.24 -18.57
N PHE A 50 0.10 3.03 -18.19
CA PHE A 50 -0.61 2.06 -19.00
C PHE A 50 -2.03 1.94 -18.46
N GLU A 51 -3.04 2.27 -19.28
CA GLU A 51 -4.44 2.18 -18.85
C GLU A 51 -4.82 0.72 -18.61
N LEU A 52 -5.38 0.42 -17.45
CA LEU A 52 -5.90 -0.90 -17.14
C LEU A 52 -7.34 -1.01 -17.65
N MET A 53 -7.64 -2.12 -18.29
CA MET A 53 -8.96 -2.47 -18.79
C MET A 53 -9.67 -3.41 -17.83
N ASP A 54 -10.99 -3.50 -17.96
CA ASP A 54 -11.78 -4.49 -17.23
C ASP A 54 -11.23 -5.89 -17.50
N LYS A 55 -11.03 -6.68 -16.43
CA LYS A 55 -10.46 -8.04 -16.42
C LYS A 55 -8.95 -8.16 -16.69
N ASP A 56 -8.22 -7.06 -16.73
CA ASP A 56 -6.76 -7.11 -16.78
C ASP A 56 -6.19 -7.80 -15.51
N VAL A 57 -5.28 -8.75 -15.71
CA VAL A 57 -4.56 -9.44 -14.62
C VAL A 57 -3.19 -8.81 -14.46
N ILE A 58 -2.94 -8.19 -13.30
CA ILE A 58 -1.66 -7.56 -13.00
C ILE A 58 -0.81 -8.53 -12.17
N LYS A 59 0.45 -8.70 -12.56
CA LYS A 59 1.44 -9.48 -11.82
C LYS A 59 2.64 -8.61 -11.49
N PHE A 60 2.93 -8.51 -10.19
CA PHE A 60 4.18 -7.95 -9.69
C PHE A 60 5.16 -9.10 -9.45
N GLU A 61 6.36 -9.03 -10.04
CA GLU A 61 7.38 -10.07 -9.84
C GLU A 61 8.39 -9.61 -8.76
N PHE A 62 8.53 -10.40 -7.71
CA PHE A 62 9.45 -10.11 -6.59
C PHE A 62 10.80 -10.82 -6.81
N ARG A 63 11.90 -10.23 -6.32
CA ARG A 63 13.23 -10.88 -6.39
C ARG A 63 13.28 -12.01 -5.37
N ASP A 64 13.85 -13.14 -5.76
CA ASP A 64 14.24 -14.23 -4.84
C ASP A 64 15.52 -13.91 -4.03
N ASN A 65 16.11 -12.71 -4.17
CA ASN A 65 17.33 -12.31 -3.45
C ASN A 65 17.39 -10.77 -3.19
N PRO A 66 17.36 -10.29 -1.92
CA PRO A 66 17.15 -8.87 -1.56
C PRO A 66 18.43 -7.99 -1.48
N MET A 67 19.60 -8.47 -1.89
CA MET A 67 20.90 -7.81 -1.60
C MET A 67 21.33 -6.65 -2.54
N ALA A 68 20.54 -5.58 -2.68
CA ALA A 68 21.07 -4.34 -3.26
C ALA A 68 20.65 -3.13 -2.42
N ALA A 69 21.65 -2.49 -1.79
CA ALA A 69 21.50 -1.17 -1.18
C ALA A 69 21.05 -0.15 -2.23
N ILE A 70 20.09 0.69 -1.88
CA ILE A 70 19.43 1.62 -2.81
C ILE A 70 19.72 3.05 -2.35
N HIS A 71 20.40 3.81 -3.21
CA HIS A 71 20.49 5.26 -3.10
C HIS A 71 19.36 5.87 -3.96
N VAL A 72 18.39 6.53 -3.34
CA VAL A 72 17.35 7.27 -4.07
C VAL A 72 17.88 8.67 -4.35
N GLU A 73 18.32 8.94 -5.58
CA GLU A 73 18.55 10.32 -6.00
C GLU A 73 17.19 11.04 -6.12
N LYS A 74 17.02 12.09 -5.31
CA LYS A 74 15.90 13.04 -5.40
C LYS A 74 15.92 13.73 -6.78
N THR A 75 15.23 13.15 -7.75
CA THR A 75 14.85 13.85 -8.97
C THR A 75 13.44 14.42 -8.77
N SER A 76 13.34 15.76 -8.73
CA SER A 76 12.09 16.54 -8.68
C SER A 76 11.08 16.07 -9.76
N SER A 77 9.76 15.95 -9.56
CA SER A 77 8.82 17.04 -9.25
C SER A 77 7.36 16.60 -8.92
N PHE A 78 7.10 15.36 -8.48
CA PHE A 78 5.71 14.87 -8.26
C PHE A 78 5.30 14.89 -6.79
N SER A 79 4.97 16.08 -6.27
CA SER A 79 4.52 16.30 -4.88
C SER A 79 3.32 15.44 -4.47
N TRP A 80 2.39 15.14 -5.39
CA TRP A 80 1.14 14.44 -5.06
C TRP A 80 1.34 12.96 -4.71
N ALA A 81 2.40 12.31 -5.22
CA ALA A 81 2.64 10.89 -4.95
C ALA A 81 3.37 10.65 -3.62
N LEU A 82 3.89 11.73 -3.03
CA LEU A 82 4.75 11.71 -1.85
C LEU A 82 4.03 12.23 -0.60
N GLU A 83 2.95 12.99 -0.76
CA GLU A 83 2.25 13.68 0.33
C GLU A 83 0.72 13.53 0.18
N PRO A 84 -0.04 13.55 1.30
CA PRO A 84 0.42 13.76 2.69
C PRO A 84 0.90 12.49 3.42
N PHE A 85 0.72 11.32 2.82
CA PHE A 85 1.19 10.05 3.38
C PHE A 85 2.63 9.79 2.91
N ASN A 86 3.58 10.23 3.71
CA ASN A 86 4.99 10.24 3.37
C ASN A 86 5.55 8.83 3.10
N LEU A 87 6.11 8.64 1.91
CA LEU A 87 6.75 7.38 1.53
C LEU A 87 7.97 7.08 2.42
N ILE A 88 8.20 5.80 2.63
CA ILE A 88 9.36 5.28 3.34
C ILE A 88 10.51 5.21 2.33
N ASP A 89 11.49 6.09 2.51
CA ASP A 89 12.64 6.31 1.64
C ASP A 89 13.87 5.50 2.07
N THR A 90 13.92 5.09 3.34
CA THR A 90 15.02 4.32 3.93
C THR A 90 14.47 3.18 4.77
N VAL A 91 15.00 1.99 4.55
CA VAL A 91 14.74 0.79 5.35
C VAL A 91 15.86 0.69 6.38
N GLY A 92 15.71 1.45 7.47
CA GLY A 92 16.61 1.45 8.61
C GLY A 92 17.93 2.20 8.44
N PRO A 93 18.69 2.34 9.55
CA PRO A 93 19.92 3.11 9.59
C PRO A 93 21.00 2.45 8.73
N THR A 94 21.67 3.27 7.92
CA THR A 94 22.82 2.93 7.06
C THR A 94 24.05 2.38 7.82
N GLU A 95 23.94 2.19 9.14
CA GLU A 95 25.04 1.91 10.07
C GLU A 95 24.93 0.55 10.80
N ARG A 96 23.81 -0.19 10.67
CA ARG A 96 23.68 -1.51 11.30
C ARG A 96 24.40 -2.58 10.45
N PRO A 97 25.24 -3.44 11.04
CA PRO A 97 25.93 -4.49 10.30
C PRO A 97 24.91 -5.44 9.65
N PHE A 98 25.04 -5.64 8.33
CA PHE A 98 24.20 -6.51 7.48
C PHE A 98 24.35 -8.02 7.78
N SER A 99 24.48 -8.43 9.05
CA SER A 99 24.49 -9.84 9.40
C SER A 99 23.08 -10.44 9.41
N ASN A 100 22.03 -9.68 9.80
CA ASN A 100 20.65 -10.15 9.89
C ASN A 100 19.94 -10.16 8.52
N LYS A 101 20.11 -11.24 7.75
CA LYS A 101 19.55 -11.36 6.39
C LYS A 101 18.02 -11.44 6.37
N ILE A 102 17.43 -12.14 7.35
CA ILE A 102 15.98 -12.36 7.40
C ILE A 102 15.22 -11.09 7.80
N GLY A 103 15.75 -10.32 8.76
CA GLY A 103 15.16 -9.04 9.15
C GLY A 103 15.21 -8.00 8.04
N VAL A 104 16.32 -7.94 7.29
CA VAL A 104 16.42 -7.09 6.09
C VAL A 104 15.40 -7.51 5.04
N PHE A 105 15.20 -8.82 4.84
CA PHE A 105 14.18 -9.32 3.91
C PHE A 105 12.76 -8.87 4.32
N TYR A 106 12.37 -9.02 5.58
CA TYR A 106 11.06 -8.57 6.07
C TYR A 106 10.89 -7.06 5.96
N ALA A 107 11.87 -6.27 6.42
CA ALA A 107 11.83 -4.82 6.33
C ALA A 107 11.69 -4.35 4.87
N HIS A 108 12.40 -4.98 3.93
CA HIS A 108 12.27 -4.66 2.51
C HIS A 108 10.90 -5.04 1.94
N PHE A 109 10.38 -6.22 2.30
CA PHE A 109 9.07 -6.67 1.84
C PHE A 109 7.95 -5.76 2.36
N MET A 110 7.94 -5.48 3.67
CA MET A 110 6.94 -4.60 4.27
C MET A 110 7.07 -3.16 3.79
N CYS A 111 8.29 -2.65 3.55
CA CYS A 111 8.47 -1.35 2.92
C CYS A 111 7.77 -1.24 1.55
N VAL A 112 7.74 -2.32 0.76
CA VAL A 112 7.00 -2.35 -0.51
C VAL A 112 5.50 -2.24 -0.26
N ILE A 113 4.96 -3.09 0.62
CA ILE A 113 3.53 -3.10 0.97
C ILE A 113 3.09 -1.75 1.56
N HIS A 114 3.85 -1.22 2.52
CA HIS A 114 3.57 0.07 3.17
C HIS A 114 3.62 1.23 2.19
N ASN A 115 4.55 1.21 1.24
CA ASN A 115 4.58 2.22 0.19
C ASN A 115 3.49 2.01 -0.88
N MET A 116 2.87 0.83 -1.00
CA MET A 116 1.63 0.66 -1.78
C MET A 116 0.45 1.31 -1.03
N ILE A 117 0.34 1.07 0.28
CA ILE A 117 -0.65 1.70 1.17
C ILE A 117 -0.57 3.22 1.08
N ASN A 118 0.60 3.81 1.35
CA ASN A 118 0.81 5.26 1.32
C ASN A 118 0.47 5.88 -0.03
N ARG A 119 0.81 5.21 -1.14
CA ARG A 119 0.44 5.68 -2.48
C ARG A 119 -1.06 5.61 -2.74
N GLY A 120 -1.73 4.55 -2.27
CA GLY A 120 -3.17 4.42 -2.36
C GLY A 120 -3.87 5.59 -1.66
N PHE A 121 -3.45 5.90 -0.44
CA PHE A 121 -4.00 7.03 0.31
C PHE A 121 -3.62 8.39 -0.30
N ASN A 122 -2.40 8.56 -0.82
CA ASN A 122 -2.04 9.78 -1.55
C ASN A 122 -2.91 9.98 -2.80
N ALA A 123 -3.21 8.90 -3.54
CA ALA A 123 -4.13 8.98 -4.68
C ALA A 123 -5.55 9.35 -4.23
N ALA A 124 -6.07 8.73 -3.18
CA ALA A 124 -7.37 9.06 -2.60
C ALA A 124 -7.44 10.53 -2.17
N TYR A 125 -6.47 10.96 -1.36
CA TYR A 125 -6.44 12.29 -0.76
C TYR A 125 -6.38 13.39 -1.82
N ASN A 126 -5.45 13.28 -2.78
CA ASN A 126 -5.23 14.34 -3.77
C ASN A 126 -6.37 14.42 -4.80
N GLN A 127 -7.10 13.33 -5.05
CA GLN A 127 -8.14 13.29 -6.08
C GLN A 127 -9.51 13.63 -5.49
N ALA A 128 -9.69 13.53 -4.17
CA ALA A 128 -10.98 13.63 -3.50
C ALA A 128 -11.80 14.87 -3.94
N LYS A 129 -11.19 16.05 -3.99
CA LYS A 129 -11.87 17.31 -4.35
C LYS A 129 -12.24 17.45 -5.82
N ALA A 130 -11.60 16.68 -6.71
CA ALA A 130 -11.92 16.69 -8.13
C ALA A 130 -13.16 15.86 -8.46
N ILE A 131 -13.56 14.96 -7.55
CA ILE A 131 -14.70 14.07 -7.73
C ILE A 131 -16.00 14.80 -7.38
N GLN A 132 -16.95 14.80 -8.31
CA GLN A 132 -18.26 15.42 -8.14
C GLN A 132 -19.28 14.40 -7.65
N SER A 133 -20.03 14.76 -6.61
CA SER A 133 -21.16 13.98 -6.12
C SER A 133 -22.21 13.72 -7.21
N GLY A 134 -22.91 12.60 -7.10
CA GLY A 134 -23.95 12.14 -8.03
C GLY A 134 -23.43 11.58 -9.36
N THR A 135 -22.12 11.60 -9.59
CA THR A 135 -21.52 11.12 -10.85
C THR A 135 -21.11 9.65 -10.77
N LYS A 136 -20.96 9.00 -11.94
CA LYS A 136 -20.33 7.66 -12.01
C LYS A 136 -18.90 7.69 -11.44
N SER A 137 -18.18 8.80 -11.60
CA SER A 137 -16.82 8.93 -11.07
C SER A 137 -16.79 8.91 -9.54
N ALA A 138 -17.84 9.40 -8.85
CA ALA A 138 -17.97 9.27 -7.40
C ALA A 138 -18.19 7.81 -6.97
N ASP A 139 -18.98 7.07 -7.74
CA ASP A 139 -19.21 5.64 -7.52
C ASP A 139 -17.91 4.82 -7.66
N ASP A 140 -17.20 4.99 -8.77
CA ASP A 140 -15.91 4.32 -9.04
C ASP A 140 -14.85 4.70 -7.99
N PHE A 141 -14.87 5.95 -7.53
CA PHE A 141 -13.95 6.44 -6.52
C PHE A 141 -14.24 5.87 -5.13
N LEU A 142 -15.52 5.72 -4.74
CA LEU A 142 -15.89 5.04 -3.50
C LEU A 142 -15.42 3.57 -3.53
N VAL A 143 -15.64 2.87 -4.64
CA VAL A 143 -15.16 1.49 -4.83
C VAL A 143 -13.63 1.41 -4.70
N PHE A 144 -12.87 2.32 -5.32
CA PHE A 144 -11.42 2.38 -5.13
C PHE A 144 -11.01 2.49 -3.65
N ASN A 145 -11.71 3.33 -2.88
CA ASN A 145 -11.42 3.51 -1.46
C ASN A 145 -11.87 2.32 -0.60
N GLN A 146 -12.92 1.58 -1.00
CA GLN A 146 -13.29 0.31 -0.37
C GLN A 146 -12.17 -0.73 -0.53
N PHE A 147 -11.61 -0.86 -1.73
CA PHE A 147 -10.43 -1.72 -1.95
C PHE A 147 -9.23 -1.30 -1.10
N LEU A 148 -9.00 0.02 -0.98
CA LEU A 148 -7.91 0.54 -0.17
C LEU A 148 -8.10 0.20 1.32
N TYR A 149 -9.32 0.38 1.85
CA TYR A 149 -9.69 0.00 3.22
C TYR A 149 -9.50 -1.51 3.47
N GLU A 150 -10.02 -2.35 2.59
CA GLU A 150 -9.94 -3.80 2.75
C GLU A 150 -8.49 -4.29 2.67
N PHE A 151 -7.67 -3.70 1.80
CA PHE A 151 -6.25 -4.01 1.71
C PHE A 151 -5.51 -3.74 3.02
N ILE A 152 -5.67 -2.54 3.59
CA ILE A 152 -4.99 -2.15 4.83
C ILE A 152 -5.58 -2.88 6.06
N SER A 153 -6.89 -3.09 6.10
CA SER A 153 -7.53 -3.82 7.20
C SER A 153 -7.06 -5.27 7.24
N ASN A 154 -7.07 -5.96 6.09
CA ASN A 154 -6.60 -7.34 5.99
C ASN A 154 -5.09 -7.47 6.27
N HIS A 155 -4.29 -6.50 5.81
CA HIS A 155 -2.85 -6.44 6.08
C HIS A 155 -2.58 -6.49 7.59
N HIS A 156 -3.16 -5.55 8.35
CA HIS A 156 -2.94 -5.50 9.80
C HIS A 156 -3.65 -6.63 10.57
N GLU A 157 -4.80 -7.14 10.09
CA GLU A 157 -5.47 -8.30 10.70
C GLU A 157 -4.58 -9.56 10.61
N VAL A 158 -3.93 -9.78 9.47
CA VAL A 158 -2.98 -10.89 9.31
C VAL A 158 -1.74 -10.68 10.18
N GLU A 159 -1.29 -9.43 10.34
CA GLU A 159 -0.17 -9.12 11.23
C GLU A 159 -0.46 -9.49 12.67
N ASP A 160 -1.55 -8.98 13.23
CA ASP A 160 -1.91 -9.18 14.64
C ASP A 160 -2.26 -10.63 14.96
N ASN A 161 -2.95 -11.33 14.05
CA ASN A 161 -3.49 -12.66 14.33
C ASN A 161 -2.62 -13.82 13.85
N VAL A 162 -1.65 -13.55 12.95
CA VAL A 162 -0.82 -14.61 12.34
C VAL A 162 0.65 -14.25 12.37
N PHE A 163 1.05 -13.15 11.73
CA PHE A 163 2.46 -12.90 11.47
C PHE A 163 3.24 -12.58 12.74
N PHE A 164 2.79 -11.61 13.54
CA PHE A 164 3.51 -11.19 14.75
C PHE A 164 3.58 -12.31 15.81
N PRO A 165 2.50 -13.03 16.14
CA PRO A 165 2.59 -14.13 17.10
C PRO A 165 3.53 -15.26 16.65
N ASP A 166 3.46 -15.67 15.38
CA ASP A 166 4.31 -16.72 14.85
C ASP A 166 5.78 -16.27 14.75
N LEU A 167 6.02 -15.01 14.39
CA LEU A 167 7.34 -14.39 14.34
C LEU A 167 8.00 -14.42 15.72
N GLU A 168 7.30 -13.96 16.75
CA GLU A 168 7.82 -13.94 18.12
C GLU A 168 8.14 -15.34 18.63
N ALA A 169 7.29 -16.33 18.31
CA ALA A 169 7.51 -17.72 18.66
C ALA A 169 8.75 -18.31 17.96
N ALA A 170 8.91 -18.09 16.66
CA ALA A 170 10.03 -18.60 15.86
C ALA A 170 11.36 -17.92 16.23
N ASN A 171 11.35 -16.61 16.49
CA ASN A 171 12.51 -15.83 16.90
C ASN A 171 12.84 -15.96 18.42
N LYS A 172 11.93 -16.58 19.20
CA LYS A 172 12.02 -16.71 20.67
C LYS A 172 12.16 -15.34 21.36
N SER A 173 11.35 -14.39 20.91
CA SER A 173 11.37 -13.00 21.34
C SER A 173 9.95 -12.53 21.71
N PRO A 174 9.38 -13.04 22.82
CA PRO A 174 8.05 -12.63 23.24
C PRO A 174 8.00 -11.12 23.50
N GLY A 175 6.98 -10.46 22.95
CA GLY A 175 6.75 -9.03 23.07
C GLY A 175 7.58 -8.15 22.13
N LEU A 176 8.32 -8.74 21.17
CA LEU A 176 9.07 -7.98 20.17
C LEU A 176 8.16 -7.02 19.39
N MET A 177 6.96 -7.46 19.01
CA MET A 177 6.03 -6.69 18.18
C MET A 177 4.97 -5.94 19.00
N SER A 178 5.07 -5.94 20.33
CA SER A 178 4.03 -5.35 21.20
C SER A 178 3.83 -3.86 20.93
N GLU A 179 4.90 -3.11 20.69
CA GLU A 179 4.78 -1.68 20.36
C GLU A 179 4.08 -1.48 19.01
N ASN A 180 4.34 -2.32 18.01
CA ASN A 180 3.67 -2.26 16.70
C ASN A 180 2.17 -2.57 16.82
N THR A 181 1.79 -3.58 17.59
CA THR A 181 0.37 -3.87 17.87
C THR A 181 -0.31 -2.74 18.67
N GLU A 182 0.37 -2.09 19.60
CA GLU A 182 -0.19 -0.89 20.25
C GLU A 182 -0.36 0.27 19.26
N GLN A 183 0.57 0.44 18.32
CA GLN A 183 0.45 1.44 17.26
C GLN A 183 -0.75 1.19 16.34
N HIS A 184 -1.12 -0.06 16.06
CA HIS A 184 -2.36 -0.38 15.30
C HIS A 184 -3.59 0.27 15.93
N LYS A 185 -3.69 0.22 17.26
CA LYS A 185 -4.83 0.79 18.01
C LYS A 185 -4.92 2.31 17.86
N LEU A 186 -3.80 2.99 17.65
CA LEU A 186 -3.76 4.46 17.52
C LEU A 186 -4.41 4.96 16.22
N PHE A 187 -4.45 4.15 15.17
CA PHE A 187 -5.09 4.51 13.90
C PHE A 187 -6.36 3.70 13.60
N HIS A 188 -6.63 2.63 14.36
CA HIS A 188 -7.76 1.72 14.13
C HIS A 188 -9.11 2.44 14.02
N ASP A 189 -9.48 3.26 15.01
CA ASP A 189 -10.79 3.93 15.02
C ASP A 189 -11.00 4.83 13.79
N GLY A 190 -9.96 5.56 13.37
CA GLY A 190 -10.03 6.42 12.19
C GLY A 190 -10.05 5.62 10.88
N LEU A 191 -9.38 4.47 10.84
CA LEU A 191 -9.43 3.55 9.70
C LEU A 191 -10.81 2.87 9.58
N GLU A 192 -11.43 2.49 10.70
CA GLU A 192 -12.80 1.98 10.73
C GLU A 192 -13.81 3.06 10.28
N GLU A 193 -13.62 4.32 10.70
CA GLU A 193 -14.46 5.42 10.22
C GLU A 193 -14.30 5.62 8.70
N PHE A 194 -13.07 5.47 8.16
CA PHE A 194 -12.82 5.48 6.73
C PHE A 194 -13.56 4.34 6.03
N GLY A 195 -13.41 3.10 6.51
CA GLY A 195 -14.11 1.91 6.02
C GLY A 195 -15.62 2.10 6.01
N LYS A 196 -16.19 2.58 7.11
CA LYS A 196 -17.62 2.88 7.22
C LYS A 196 -18.06 3.90 6.17
N TYR A 197 -17.34 5.02 6.04
CA TYR A 197 -17.69 6.06 5.09
C TYR A 197 -17.68 5.52 3.65
N VAL A 198 -16.66 4.78 3.25
CA VAL A 198 -16.50 4.33 1.85
C VAL A 198 -17.47 3.20 1.50
N ASN A 199 -17.89 2.38 2.47
CA ASN A 199 -18.83 1.28 2.27
C ASN A 199 -20.31 1.70 2.36
N GLU A 200 -20.65 2.68 3.20
CA GLU A 200 -22.05 3.07 3.44
C GLU A 200 -22.49 4.31 2.62
N THR A 201 -21.57 5.06 2.04
CA THR A 201 -21.88 6.28 1.28
C THR A 201 -22.24 5.94 -0.17
N SER A 202 -23.36 6.46 -0.68
CA SER A 202 -23.66 6.42 -2.11
C SER A 202 -22.99 7.56 -2.86
N LYS A 203 -22.82 7.41 -4.18
CA LYS A 203 -22.27 8.48 -5.04
C LYS A 203 -22.96 9.84 -4.87
N ASP A 204 -24.26 9.88 -4.57
CA ASP A 204 -25.06 11.11 -4.41
C ASP A 204 -24.78 11.83 -3.06
N HIS A 205 -24.21 11.10 -2.10
CA HIS A 205 -23.84 11.60 -0.78
C HIS A 205 -22.32 11.72 -0.59
N TYR A 206 -21.55 11.54 -1.68
CA TYR A 206 -20.11 11.70 -1.63
C TYR A 206 -19.74 13.14 -1.24
N ASP A 207 -18.98 13.29 -0.16
CA ASP A 207 -18.44 14.55 0.34
C ASP A 207 -16.91 14.43 0.51
N SER A 208 -16.18 15.08 -0.40
CA SER A 208 -14.73 15.14 -0.36
C SER A 208 -14.17 15.75 0.92
N ASN A 209 -14.84 16.75 1.52
CA ASN A 209 -14.35 17.37 2.76
C ASN A 209 -14.51 16.42 3.95
N LYS A 210 -15.59 15.63 3.96
CA LYS A 210 -15.77 14.59 4.98
C LYS A 210 -14.71 13.50 4.85
N LEU A 211 -14.48 12.99 3.64
CA LEU A 211 -13.44 12.00 3.37
C LEU A 211 -12.06 12.47 3.86
N LEU A 212 -11.65 13.68 3.49
CA LEU A 212 -10.34 14.23 3.87
C LEU A 212 -10.20 14.38 5.39
N ARG A 213 -11.25 14.83 6.10
CA ARG A 213 -11.22 14.91 7.57
C ARG A 213 -11.03 13.55 8.23
N ILE A 214 -11.67 12.51 7.69
CA ILE A 214 -11.50 11.15 8.20
C ILE A 214 -10.06 10.69 7.97
N MET A 215 -9.52 10.89 6.76
CA MET A 215 -8.13 10.54 6.45
C MET A 215 -7.11 11.26 7.35
N ASP A 216 -7.35 12.54 7.64
CA ASP A 216 -6.52 13.34 8.53
C ASP A 216 -6.52 12.82 9.99
N SER A 217 -7.57 12.13 10.41
CA SER A 217 -7.70 11.63 11.80
C SER A 217 -6.71 10.52 12.14
N PHE A 218 -6.25 9.75 11.14
CA PHE A 218 -5.41 8.57 11.36
C PHE A 218 -4.08 8.60 10.59
N ARG A 219 -3.86 9.56 9.68
CA ARG A 219 -2.69 9.55 8.79
C ARG A 219 -1.35 9.53 9.54
N GLU A 220 -1.19 10.36 10.57
CA GLU A 220 0.08 10.51 11.28
C GLU A 220 0.44 9.24 12.06
N PRO A 221 -0.45 8.70 12.93
CA PRO A 221 -0.14 7.45 13.64
C PRO A 221 0.06 6.26 12.70
N MET A 222 -0.68 6.20 11.58
CA MET A 222 -0.48 5.15 10.58
C MET A 222 0.88 5.28 9.89
N VAL A 223 1.26 6.46 9.38
CA VAL A 223 2.57 6.65 8.71
C VAL A 223 3.73 6.38 9.68
N GLN A 224 3.58 6.73 10.95
CA GLN A 224 4.56 6.42 11.99
C GLN A 224 4.69 4.90 12.19
N HIS A 225 3.57 4.20 12.38
CA HIS A 225 3.53 2.75 12.51
C HIS A 225 4.25 2.04 11.35
N LEU A 226 3.91 2.42 10.11
CA LEU A 226 4.47 1.81 8.91
C LEU A 226 6.00 1.97 8.82
N ARG A 227 6.60 2.95 9.52
CA ARG A 227 8.06 3.13 9.60
C ARG A 227 8.69 2.35 10.75
N ASP A 228 8.07 2.39 11.92
CA ASP A 228 8.62 1.77 13.14
C ASP A 228 8.63 0.25 13.05
N GLU A 229 7.63 -0.33 12.39
CA GLU A 229 7.57 -1.78 12.16
C GLU A 229 8.81 -2.29 11.41
N LEU A 230 9.26 -1.54 10.38
CA LEU A 230 10.45 -1.90 9.62
C LEU A 230 11.71 -1.87 10.48
N THR A 231 11.78 -0.93 11.42
CA THR A 231 12.91 -0.84 12.36
C THR A 231 12.94 -2.05 13.28
N THR A 232 11.77 -2.50 13.72
CA THR A 232 11.61 -3.68 14.59
C THR A 232 12.08 -4.96 13.89
N PHE A 233 11.79 -5.14 12.60
CA PHE A 233 12.31 -6.30 11.85
C PHE A 233 13.84 -6.32 11.74
N LEU A 234 14.48 -5.15 11.69
CA LEU A 234 15.94 -5.07 11.63
C LEU A 234 16.61 -5.49 12.96
N ASP A 235 15.84 -5.48 14.06
CA ASP A 235 16.25 -5.95 15.39
C ASP A 235 16.07 -7.47 15.60
N LEU A 236 15.60 -8.20 14.58
CA LEU A 236 15.51 -9.66 14.62
C LEU A 236 16.90 -10.31 14.83
N ARG A 237 16.91 -11.50 15.44
CA ARG A 237 18.14 -12.29 15.58
C ARG A 237 18.38 -13.01 14.26
N ASP A 238 19.65 -13.14 13.84
CA ASP A 238 20.02 -13.93 12.66
C ASP A 238 20.08 -15.43 13.00
N GLU A 239 18.97 -15.96 13.49
CA GLU A 239 18.81 -17.35 13.92
C GLU A 239 17.46 -17.89 13.45
N ASN A 240 17.35 -19.21 13.27
CA ASN A 240 16.12 -19.88 12.83
C ASN A 240 15.55 -19.34 11.49
N ASN A 241 16.42 -18.86 10.59
CA ASN A 241 16.03 -18.23 9.32
C ASN A 241 15.05 -19.08 8.47
N ASP A 242 15.19 -20.41 8.46
CA ASP A 242 14.26 -21.29 7.74
C ASP A 242 12.85 -21.25 8.35
N ALA A 243 12.74 -21.30 9.68
CA ALA A 243 11.45 -21.23 10.37
C ALA A 243 10.80 -19.86 10.17
N LEU A 244 11.58 -18.78 10.21
CA LEU A 244 11.11 -17.43 9.90
C LEU A 244 10.62 -17.34 8.44
N MET A 245 11.34 -17.93 7.48
CA MET A 245 10.83 -17.98 6.10
C MET A 245 9.51 -18.76 5.99
N ASP A 246 9.29 -19.79 6.78
CA ASP A 246 8.01 -20.50 6.83
C ASP A 246 6.89 -19.65 7.44
N VAL A 247 7.17 -18.88 8.49
CA VAL A 247 6.24 -17.88 9.06
C VAL A 247 5.80 -16.87 8.00
N PHE A 248 6.76 -16.36 7.22
CA PHE A 248 6.47 -15.44 6.12
C PHE A 248 5.58 -16.08 5.05
N ARG A 249 5.94 -17.29 4.58
CA ARG A 249 5.15 -18.00 3.55
C ARG A 249 3.72 -18.28 4.02
N LYS A 250 3.55 -18.67 5.28
CA LYS A 250 2.23 -18.88 5.91
C LYS A 250 1.42 -17.59 5.90
N SER A 251 1.99 -16.51 6.43
CA SER A 251 1.30 -15.21 6.54
C SER A 251 0.93 -14.65 5.16
N HIS A 252 1.85 -14.72 4.19
CA HIS A 252 1.62 -14.30 2.81
C HIS A 252 0.48 -15.09 2.14
N LYS A 253 0.44 -16.41 2.36
CA LYS A 253 -0.64 -17.26 1.85
C LYS A 253 -1.99 -16.88 2.46
N THR A 254 -2.02 -16.60 3.77
CA THR A 254 -3.25 -16.14 4.46
C THR A 254 -3.73 -14.81 3.89
N ALA A 255 -2.82 -13.83 3.73
CA ALA A 255 -3.16 -12.52 3.18
C ALA A 255 -3.75 -12.60 1.77
N ILE A 256 -3.23 -13.49 0.90
CA ILE A 256 -3.78 -13.69 -0.45
C ILE A 256 -5.15 -14.34 -0.42
N ALA A 257 -5.38 -15.33 0.45
CA ALA A 257 -6.65 -16.06 0.50
C ALA A 257 -7.84 -15.16 0.85
N HIS A 258 -7.62 -14.08 1.61
CA HIS A 258 -8.67 -13.11 1.92
C HIS A 258 -8.95 -12.10 0.80
N MET A 259 -8.01 -11.87 -0.11
CA MET A 259 -8.19 -10.95 -1.25
C MET A 259 -9.03 -11.54 -2.41
N ASP A 260 -9.37 -12.83 -2.38
CA ASP A 260 -10.25 -13.48 -3.38
C ASP A 260 -11.74 -13.03 -3.27
N LYS A 261 -12.10 -12.18 -2.29
CA LYS A 261 -13.48 -11.66 -2.10
C LYS A 261 -14.00 -10.76 -3.24
N PHE A 262 -13.13 -10.31 -4.14
CA PHE A 262 -13.47 -9.39 -5.23
C PHE A 262 -13.45 -10.03 -6.63
N ARG A 263 -13.44 -11.36 -6.70
CA ARG A 263 -13.59 -12.12 -7.97
C ARG A 263 -15.04 -12.32 -8.39
#